data_AF-A0A6V8CZK5-F1
#
_entry.id   AF-A0A6V8CZK5-F1
#
_cell.length_a   1.000
_cell.length_b   1.000
_cell.length_c   1.000
_cell.angle_alpha   90.00
_cell.angle_beta   90.00
_cell.angle_gamma   90.00
#
_symmetry.space_group_name_H-M   'P 1'
#
loop_
_entity.id
_entity.type
_entity.pdbx_description
1 polymer ?
#
loop_
_entity_poly.entity_id
_entity_poly.type
_entity_poly.pdbx_seq_one_letter_code
_entity_poly.pdbx_strand_id
1 'polypeptide(L)'
;HGVLLAMLVALTPVVGSTPVDITVPLDSNTPGVVLDVLILDIEANATNGTGDSLRRPPFLVELHTATWCIPCRTAEAEVAELETVWSSVAILRHHSSDLDILSVEASNQTKQNQGIRGYPSIVVEGHWVLNGSSQSIDFEDFIANMTSAGLTRNTTPDANWINGWSYSDGVMDVDIEIGMDDVQVDVYLLMNGVNGGELGILPDTVVAGVTDVDLSQGSTASLNLSGASISVTDDPGRIVLVVRNPGPAILTPASDIFVSSDYQSIPPNPSGGSFAISNPFLFWFALLGGIAFMLPALQHTVPTLFSKRRTKIGEDE
;
A
#
# COMPACT_ATOMS: atom_id res chain seq x y z
N HIS A 1 -34.84 -3.47 60.96
CA HIS A 1 -34.66 -3.68 59.51
C HIS A 1 -33.58 -2.75 59.02
N GLY A 2 -32.37 -3.28 58.76
CA GLY A 2 -31.26 -2.52 58.21
C GLY A 2 -30.76 -3.25 56.98
N VAL A 3 -30.95 -2.63 55.81
CA VAL A 3 -30.48 -3.15 54.52
C VAL A 3 -29.02 -2.78 54.40
N LEU A 4 -28.13 -3.77 54.41
CA LEU A 4 -26.71 -3.59 54.11
C LEU A 4 -26.54 -3.77 52.61
N LEU A 5 -26.42 -2.66 51.89
CA LEU A 5 -26.16 -2.60 50.46
C LEU A 5 -24.64 -2.78 50.26
N ALA A 6 -24.20 -3.96 49.84
CA ALA A 6 -22.82 -4.18 49.43
C ALA A 6 -22.65 -3.71 47.97
N MET A 7 -22.02 -2.54 47.78
CA MET A 7 -21.50 -2.14 46.46
C MET A 7 -20.28 -3.00 46.14
N LEU A 8 -20.44 -3.92 45.19
CA LEU A 8 -19.34 -4.62 44.55
C LEU A 8 -18.76 -3.69 43.48
N VAL A 9 -17.68 -2.97 43.81
CA VAL A 9 -16.91 -2.20 42.83
C VAL A 9 -16.11 -3.22 42.00
N ALA A 10 -16.54 -3.45 40.76
CA ALA A 10 -15.77 -4.19 39.78
C ALA A 10 -14.53 -3.37 39.41
N LEU A 11 -13.40 -3.70 40.02
CA LEU A 11 -12.08 -3.27 39.56
C LEU A 11 -11.81 -3.99 38.23
N THR A 12 -12.13 -3.36 37.10
CA THR A 12 -11.58 -3.78 35.82
C THR A 12 -10.08 -3.46 35.86
N PRO A 13 -9.18 -4.44 35.63
CA PRO A 13 -7.78 -4.13 35.47
C PRO A 13 -7.65 -3.26 34.22
N VAL A 14 -7.37 -1.97 34.43
CA VAL A 14 -6.78 -1.13 33.40
C VAL A 14 -5.37 -1.69 33.23
N VAL A 15 -5.21 -2.61 32.27
CA VAL A 15 -3.90 -2.95 31.75
C VAL A 15 -3.44 -1.69 31.02
N GLY A 16 -2.73 -0.82 31.73
CA GLY A 16 -2.01 0.26 31.10
C GLY A 16 -0.98 -0.39 30.20
N SER A 17 -1.21 -0.31 28.88
CA SER A 17 -0.16 -0.60 27.92
C SER A 17 0.98 0.39 28.20
N THR A 18 2.19 -0.14 28.37
CA THR A 18 3.36 0.72 28.35
C THR A 18 3.51 1.23 26.93
N PRO A 19 3.61 2.55 26.70
CA PRO A 19 3.80 3.08 25.36
C PRO A 19 5.04 2.43 24.73
N VAL A 20 4.95 2.12 23.44
CA VAL A 20 6.08 1.58 22.67
C VAL A 20 7.27 2.52 22.84
N ASP A 21 8.39 2.00 23.35
CA ASP A 21 9.60 2.79 23.54
C ASP A 21 10.28 3.01 22.19
N ILE A 22 9.90 4.10 21.54
CA ILE A 22 10.43 4.51 20.24
C ILE A 22 11.75 5.27 20.44
N THR A 23 12.21 5.56 21.67
CA THR A 23 13.33 6.49 21.92
C THR A 23 14.74 5.90 21.73
N VAL A 24 14.84 4.61 21.39
CA VAL A 24 16.14 3.98 21.13
C VAL A 24 16.62 4.36 19.72
N PRO A 25 17.81 4.98 19.58
CA PRO A 25 18.39 5.27 18.27
C PRO A 25 18.54 4.00 17.45
N LEU A 26 18.27 4.09 16.14
CA LEU A 26 18.52 3.02 15.18
C LEU A 26 20.00 2.61 15.23
N ASP A 27 20.27 1.36 15.64
CA ASP A 27 21.62 0.80 15.54
C ASP A 27 21.89 0.42 14.09
N SER A 28 22.82 1.13 13.45
CA SER A 28 23.23 0.90 12.06
C SER A 28 23.80 -0.49 11.82
N ASN A 29 24.18 -1.23 12.87
CA ASN A 29 24.64 -2.61 12.80
C ASN A 29 23.52 -3.66 12.93
N THR A 30 22.27 -3.23 13.12
CA THR A 30 21.12 -4.15 13.14
C THR A 30 20.75 -4.57 11.71
N PRO A 31 20.68 -5.87 11.40
CA PRO A 31 20.32 -6.36 10.06
C PRO A 31 18.99 -5.80 9.56
N GLY A 32 18.93 -5.44 8.28
CA GLY A 32 17.76 -4.92 7.58
C GLY A 32 17.45 -3.43 7.82
N VAL A 33 18.11 -2.78 8.79
CA VAL A 33 18.00 -1.33 9.01
C VAL A 33 18.46 -0.57 7.78
N VAL A 34 17.69 0.45 7.42
CA VAL A 34 17.98 1.31 6.27
C VAL A 34 19.07 2.31 6.63
N LEU A 35 20.15 2.30 5.85
CA LEU A 35 21.32 3.16 6.00
C LEU A 35 21.22 4.42 5.13
N ASP A 36 20.70 4.27 3.92
CA ASP A 36 20.50 5.38 2.98
C ASP A 36 19.36 5.07 2.00
N VAL A 37 18.72 6.12 1.48
CA VAL A 37 17.71 6.02 0.43
C VAL A 37 17.91 7.16 -0.54
N LEU A 38 17.88 6.85 -1.82
CA LEU A 38 18.01 7.82 -2.88
C LEU A 38 16.84 7.65 -3.85
N ILE A 39 16.18 8.75 -4.18
CA ILE A 39 15.09 8.80 -5.13
C ILE A 39 15.53 9.63 -6.32
N LEU A 40 15.38 9.07 -7.51
CA LEU A 40 15.57 9.77 -8.78
C LEU A 40 14.25 9.77 -9.54
N ASP A 41 13.69 10.95 -9.78
CA ASP A 41 12.44 11.09 -10.52
C ASP A 41 12.72 10.94 -12.04
N ILE A 42 11.91 10.12 -12.72
CA ILE A 42 11.98 9.85 -14.16
C ILE A 42 10.93 10.68 -14.88
N GLU A 43 11.37 11.45 -15.87
CA GLU A 43 10.47 12.20 -16.75
C GLU A 43 9.72 11.26 -17.73
N ALA A 44 8.45 11.57 -17.99
CA ALA A 44 7.69 10.87 -19.01
C ALA A 44 8.36 11.01 -20.39
N ASN A 45 8.33 9.95 -21.17
CA ASN A 45 8.96 9.79 -22.50
C ASN A 45 10.50 9.80 -22.52
N ALA A 46 11.15 9.80 -21.35
CA ALA A 46 12.59 9.64 -21.29
C ALA A 46 12.98 8.16 -21.50
N THR A 47 14.07 7.94 -22.24
CA THR A 47 14.70 6.62 -22.41
C THR A 47 16.06 6.52 -21.74
N ASN A 48 16.55 7.63 -21.18
CA ASN A 48 17.72 7.71 -20.35
C ASN A 48 17.67 8.98 -19.49
N GLY A 49 18.54 9.03 -18.48
CA GLY A 49 18.71 10.20 -17.62
C GLY A 49 19.96 10.12 -16.76
N THR A 50 20.30 11.24 -16.14
CA THR A 50 21.42 11.38 -15.20
C THR A 50 20.91 11.44 -13.76
N GLY A 51 21.83 11.32 -12.80
CA GLY A 51 21.54 11.50 -11.37
C GLY A 51 21.28 12.94 -10.89
N ASP A 52 21.11 13.93 -11.78
CA ASP A 52 21.14 15.34 -11.39
C ASP A 52 19.93 15.77 -10.52
N SER A 53 18.82 15.04 -10.58
CA SER A 53 17.60 15.28 -9.78
C SER A 53 17.51 14.38 -8.53
N LEU A 54 18.61 13.74 -8.13
CA LEU A 54 18.64 12.84 -6.99
C LEU A 54 18.31 13.55 -5.68
N ARG A 55 17.39 12.97 -4.91
CA ARG A 55 16.99 13.48 -3.59
C ARG A 55 17.02 12.36 -2.55
N ARG A 56 17.29 12.75 -1.30
CA ARG A 56 17.31 11.83 -0.16
C ARG A 56 16.15 12.12 0.79
N PRO A 57 15.23 11.17 1.00
CA PRO A 57 14.13 11.32 1.94
C PRO A 57 14.61 11.10 3.38
N PRO A 58 13.98 11.75 4.38
CA PRO A 58 14.39 11.66 5.78
C PRO A 58 14.15 10.26 6.39
N PHE A 59 13.17 9.53 5.85
CA PHE A 59 12.87 8.15 6.20
C PHE A 59 12.15 7.43 5.04
N LEU A 60 12.05 6.11 5.14
CA LEU A 60 11.47 5.15 4.22
C LEU A 60 10.29 4.44 4.88
N VAL A 61 9.20 4.36 4.12
CA VAL A 61 8.00 3.59 4.43
C VAL A 61 7.80 2.55 3.34
N GLU A 62 7.72 1.29 3.73
CA GLU A 62 7.47 0.16 2.85
C GLU A 62 6.13 -0.46 3.23
N LEU A 63 5.14 -0.34 2.34
CA LEU A 63 3.82 -0.90 2.52
C LEU A 63 3.71 -2.22 1.76
N HIS A 64 3.56 -3.32 2.49
CA HIS A 64 3.20 -4.61 1.92
C HIS A 64 1.68 -4.73 1.84
N THR A 65 1.16 -4.81 0.61
CA THR A 65 -0.27 -4.89 0.30
C THR A 65 -0.56 -5.93 -0.78
N ALA A 66 -1.85 -6.12 -1.08
CA ALA A 66 -2.35 -6.87 -2.22
C ALA A 66 -3.72 -6.32 -2.66
N THR A 67 -3.99 -6.39 -3.97
CA THR A 67 -5.24 -5.97 -4.60
C THR A 67 -6.47 -6.69 -4.03
N TRP A 68 -6.33 -7.98 -3.70
CA TRP A 68 -7.40 -8.80 -3.11
C TRP A 68 -7.58 -8.59 -1.60
N CYS A 69 -6.65 -7.89 -0.94
CA CYS A 69 -6.65 -7.70 0.51
C CYS A 69 -7.57 -6.53 0.91
N ILE A 70 -8.77 -6.87 1.38
CA ILE A 70 -9.75 -5.89 1.85
C ILE A 70 -9.24 -5.12 3.08
N PRO A 71 -8.63 -5.75 4.11
CA PRO A 71 -8.08 -5.02 5.25
C PRO A 71 -6.95 -4.04 4.90
N CYS A 72 -6.29 -4.24 3.75
CA CYS A 72 -5.18 -3.38 3.33
C CYS A 72 -5.62 -1.96 2.97
N ARG A 73 -6.90 -1.75 2.65
CA ARG A 73 -7.43 -0.44 2.27
C ARG A 73 -7.23 0.60 3.37
N THR A 74 -7.30 0.20 4.64
CA THR A 74 -7.02 1.10 5.77
C THR A 74 -5.56 1.54 5.75
N ALA A 75 -4.62 0.60 5.72
CA ALA A 75 -3.19 0.92 5.71
C ALA A 75 -2.76 1.77 4.51
N GLU A 76 -3.33 1.49 3.33
CA GLU A 76 -3.08 2.29 2.13
C GLU A 76 -3.58 3.73 2.26
N ALA A 77 -4.71 3.95 2.93
CA ALA A 77 -5.24 5.28 3.19
C ALA A 77 -4.32 6.06 4.15
N GLU A 78 -3.91 5.45 5.27
CA GLU A 78 -2.98 6.06 6.24
C GLU A 78 -1.64 6.45 5.58
N VAL A 79 -1.10 5.58 4.73
CA VAL A 79 0.14 5.86 3.98
C VAL A 79 -0.08 6.95 2.92
N ALA A 80 -1.25 7.04 2.30
CA ALA A 80 -1.58 8.10 1.35
C ALA A 80 -1.79 9.47 2.02
N GLU A 81 -2.33 9.51 3.24
CA GLU A 81 -2.44 10.74 4.03
C GLU A 81 -1.04 11.28 4.37
N LEU A 82 -0.10 10.41 4.78
CA LEU A 82 1.28 10.81 5.03
C LEU A 82 1.93 11.50 3.83
N GLU A 83 1.73 10.98 2.61
CA GLU A 83 2.27 11.56 1.38
C GLU A 83 1.79 13.01 1.14
N THR A 84 0.56 13.30 1.57
CA THR A 84 -0.03 14.64 1.46
C THR A 84 0.58 15.63 2.46
N VAL A 85 0.98 15.15 3.64
CA VAL A 85 1.53 15.98 4.72
C VAL A 85 3.06 16.08 4.65
N TRP A 86 3.74 15.05 4.13
CA TRP A 86 5.19 14.92 4.07
C TRP A 86 5.66 14.58 2.64
N SER A 87 5.78 15.60 1.78
CA SER A 87 6.15 15.41 0.36
C SER A 87 7.56 14.86 0.10
N SER A 88 8.42 14.81 1.13
CA SER A 88 9.81 14.35 1.00
C SER A 88 10.04 12.90 1.45
N VAL A 89 9.00 12.16 1.86
CA VAL A 89 9.12 10.76 2.30
C VAL A 89 9.37 9.79 1.12
N ALA A 90 10.13 8.71 1.34
CA ALA A 90 10.11 7.57 0.43
C ALA A 90 8.97 6.63 0.83
N ILE A 91 8.02 6.41 -0.08
CA ILE A 91 7.00 5.38 0.07
C ILE A 91 7.15 4.36 -1.05
N LEU A 92 7.28 3.10 -0.68
CA LEU A 92 7.30 1.95 -1.60
C LEU A 92 6.07 1.10 -1.31
N ARG A 93 5.17 0.98 -2.30
CA ARG A 93 4.00 0.11 -2.20
C ARG A 93 4.30 -1.23 -2.88
N HIS A 94 4.60 -2.22 -2.05
CA HIS A 94 4.92 -3.59 -2.45
C HIS A 94 3.66 -4.46 -2.52
N HIS A 95 3.20 -4.73 -3.74
CA HIS A 95 2.23 -5.78 -4.03
C HIS A 95 2.90 -7.16 -3.91
N SER A 96 3.24 -7.56 -2.69
CA SER A 96 4.23 -8.62 -2.42
C SER A 96 3.62 -9.99 -2.18
N SER A 97 2.41 -10.23 -2.70
CA SER A 97 1.73 -11.52 -2.66
C SER A 97 1.92 -12.21 -4.00
N ASP A 98 2.46 -13.43 -4.03
CA ASP A 98 2.60 -14.22 -5.26
C ASP A 98 1.24 -14.49 -5.97
N LEU A 99 0.13 -14.30 -5.27
CA LEU A 99 -1.24 -14.41 -5.78
C LEU A 99 -1.84 -13.06 -6.23
N ASP A 100 -1.05 -11.99 -6.17
CA ASP A 100 -1.46 -10.65 -6.58
C ASP A 100 -1.09 -10.38 -8.04
N ILE A 101 -1.98 -9.73 -8.77
CA ILE A 101 -1.77 -9.42 -10.20
C ILE A 101 -0.66 -8.38 -10.42
N LEU A 102 -0.37 -7.54 -9.43
CA LEU A 102 0.68 -6.51 -9.50
C LEU A 102 1.99 -6.99 -8.85
N SER A 103 2.07 -8.28 -8.50
CA SER A 103 3.26 -8.83 -7.85
C SER A 103 4.46 -8.89 -8.76
N VAL A 104 5.59 -8.48 -8.20
CA VAL A 104 6.90 -8.53 -8.83
C VAL A 104 7.88 -9.23 -7.88
N GLU A 105 8.83 -9.96 -8.46
CA GLU A 105 9.76 -10.81 -7.71
C GLU A 105 10.49 -10.04 -6.61
N ALA A 106 10.98 -8.84 -6.92
CA ALA A 106 11.66 -7.98 -5.94
C ALA A 106 10.77 -7.69 -4.72
N SER A 107 9.49 -7.35 -4.92
CA SER A 107 8.55 -7.10 -3.82
C SER A 107 8.33 -8.35 -2.95
N ASN A 108 8.28 -9.54 -3.57
CA ASN A 108 8.14 -10.80 -2.85
C ASN A 108 9.40 -11.13 -2.04
N GLN A 109 10.58 -10.89 -2.62
CA GLN A 109 11.86 -11.08 -1.94
C GLN A 109 12.04 -10.09 -0.77
N THR A 110 11.69 -8.81 -0.95
CA THR A 110 11.69 -7.80 0.14
C THR A 110 10.81 -8.25 1.30
N LYS A 111 9.59 -8.71 1.01
CA LYS A 111 8.67 -9.25 2.04
C LYS A 111 9.31 -10.42 2.81
N GLN A 112 9.98 -11.34 2.11
CA GLN A 112 10.66 -12.48 2.73
C GLN A 112 11.85 -12.05 3.58
N ASN A 113 12.70 -11.15 3.07
CA ASN A 113 13.86 -10.61 3.76
C ASN A 113 13.46 -9.86 5.05
N GLN A 114 12.30 -9.22 5.04
CA GLN A 114 11.72 -8.54 6.20
C GLN A 114 10.91 -9.47 7.13
N GLY A 115 10.76 -10.74 6.79
CA GLY A 115 10.01 -11.71 7.59
C GLY A 115 8.51 -11.44 7.70
N ILE A 116 7.95 -10.68 6.74
CA ILE A 116 6.54 -10.28 6.73
C ILE A 116 5.65 -11.48 6.38
N ARG A 117 4.61 -11.74 7.19
CA ARG A 117 3.80 -12.96 7.11
C ARG A 117 2.42 -12.78 6.47
N GLY A 118 1.97 -11.55 6.31
CA GLY A 118 0.65 -11.22 5.80
C GLY A 118 0.49 -9.73 5.52
N TYR A 119 -0.74 -9.32 5.28
CA TYR A 119 -1.10 -7.99 4.82
C TYR A 119 -2.29 -7.42 5.62
N PRO A 120 -2.37 -6.08 5.75
CA PRO A 120 -1.30 -5.14 5.42
C PRO A 120 -0.14 -5.27 6.42
N SER A 121 1.07 -4.93 5.97
CA SER A 121 2.20 -4.68 6.88
C SER A 121 2.90 -3.41 6.45
N ILE A 122 3.09 -2.46 7.37
CA ILE A 122 3.83 -1.22 7.14
C ILE A 122 5.18 -1.38 7.85
N VAL A 123 6.27 -1.30 7.10
CA VAL A 123 7.63 -1.30 7.63
C VAL A 123 8.22 0.09 7.50
N VAL A 124 8.87 0.58 8.56
CA VAL A 124 9.47 1.91 8.59
C VAL A 124 10.94 1.79 8.95
N GLU A 125 11.82 2.40 8.15
CA GLU A 125 13.28 2.34 8.28
C GLU A 125 13.87 0.91 8.31
N GLY A 126 13.14 -0.09 7.82
CA GLY A 126 13.55 -1.50 7.91
C GLY A 126 13.65 -2.01 9.36
N HIS A 127 13.08 -1.28 10.32
CA HIS A 127 13.17 -1.60 11.75
C HIS A 127 11.81 -1.70 12.43
N TRP A 128 10.92 -0.74 12.22
CA TRP A 128 9.61 -0.77 12.87
C TRP A 128 8.57 -1.42 11.98
N VAL A 129 7.59 -2.11 12.56
CA VAL A 129 6.50 -2.74 11.82
C VAL A 129 5.13 -2.53 12.48
N LEU A 130 4.14 -2.20 11.65
CA LEU A 130 2.71 -2.22 12.00
C LEU A 130 2.02 -3.30 11.15
N ASN A 131 1.48 -4.32 11.80
CA ASN A 131 0.85 -5.48 11.16
C ASN A 131 -0.66 -5.44 11.31
N GLY A 132 -1.36 -5.63 10.19
CA GLY A 132 -2.81 -5.64 10.13
C GLY A 132 -3.41 -4.23 10.21
N SER A 133 -4.66 -4.11 9.75
CA SER A 133 -5.40 -2.84 9.76
C SER A 133 -5.53 -2.23 11.16
N SER A 134 -5.59 -3.07 12.20
CA SER A 134 -5.73 -2.62 13.59
C SER A 134 -4.52 -1.87 14.13
N GLN A 135 -3.31 -2.17 13.64
CA GLN A 135 -2.11 -1.42 14.02
C GLN A 135 -1.86 -0.26 13.05
N SER A 136 -2.30 -0.37 11.78
CA SER A 136 -2.08 0.69 10.79
C SER A 136 -2.69 2.03 11.17
N ILE A 137 -3.75 2.06 11.98
CA ILE A 137 -4.36 3.31 12.48
C ILE A 137 -3.43 4.10 13.42
N ASP A 138 -2.41 3.47 14.00
CA ASP A 138 -1.43 4.15 14.85
C ASP A 138 -0.27 4.73 14.01
N PHE A 139 -0.30 4.58 12.69
CA PHE A 139 0.81 4.93 11.81
C PHE A 139 1.16 6.42 11.87
N GLU A 140 0.18 7.31 11.81
CA GLU A 140 0.44 8.75 11.87
C GLU A 140 1.04 9.18 13.22
N ASP A 141 0.47 8.69 14.31
CA ASP A 141 0.97 8.95 15.67
C ASP A 141 2.40 8.40 15.85
N PHE A 142 2.67 7.23 15.30
CA PHE A 142 4.01 6.63 15.28
C PHE A 142 5.01 7.52 14.51
N ILE A 143 4.68 7.96 13.29
CA ILE A 143 5.55 8.83 12.50
C ILE A 143 5.78 10.17 13.21
N ALA A 144 4.73 10.77 13.78
CA ALA A 144 4.84 12.01 14.54
C ALA A 144 5.78 11.87 15.75
N ASN A 145 5.65 10.76 16.50
CA ASN A 145 6.51 10.49 17.64
C ASN A 145 7.96 10.26 17.20
N MET A 146 8.18 9.37 16.22
CA MET A 146 9.50 9.03 15.68
C MET A 146 10.25 10.26 15.15
N THR A 147 9.56 11.12 14.39
CA THR A 147 10.14 12.35 13.85
C THR A 147 10.42 13.37 14.94
N SER A 148 9.54 13.51 15.95
CA SER A 148 9.77 14.40 17.10
C SER A 148 10.94 13.96 17.98
N ALA A 149 11.21 12.66 18.03
CA ALA A 149 12.36 12.07 18.72
C ALA A 149 13.68 12.20 17.91
N GLY A 150 13.62 12.68 16.66
CA GLY A 150 14.79 12.88 15.81
C GLY A 150 15.40 11.59 15.28
N LEU A 151 14.61 10.52 15.14
CA LEU A 151 15.08 9.21 14.69
C LEU A 151 14.99 9.04 13.16
N THR A 152 14.83 10.15 12.45
CA THR A 152 15.03 10.21 11.00
C THR A 152 16.51 10.15 10.68
N ARG A 153 16.89 9.67 9.48
CA ARG A 153 18.28 9.68 9.05
C ARG A 153 18.82 11.11 9.02
N ASN A 154 19.88 11.36 9.79
CA ASN A 154 20.48 12.70 9.97
C ASN A 154 21.90 12.80 9.37
N THR A 155 22.49 11.67 8.95
CA THR A 155 23.80 11.60 8.30
C THR A 155 23.67 10.73 7.06
N THR A 156 23.92 11.32 5.89
CA THR A 156 23.89 10.62 4.61
C THR A 156 25.31 10.34 4.15
N PRO A 157 25.63 9.11 3.73
CA PRO A 157 26.89 8.85 3.02
C PRO A 157 26.85 9.59 1.67
N ASP A 158 27.61 10.68 1.54
CA ASP A 158 27.69 11.47 0.30
C ASP A 158 28.19 10.64 -0.90
N ALA A 159 28.77 9.47 -0.64
CA ALA A 159 29.36 8.57 -1.61
C ALA A 159 28.36 7.60 -2.27
N ASN A 160 27.14 7.43 -1.76
CA ASN A 160 26.11 6.67 -2.48
C ASN A 160 25.46 7.55 -3.55
N TRP A 161 25.32 7.05 -4.77
CA TRP A 161 24.82 7.84 -5.90
C TRP A 161 24.12 6.98 -6.96
N ILE A 162 23.21 7.58 -7.71
CA ILE A 162 22.70 7.03 -8.97
C ILE A 162 23.33 7.86 -10.09
N ASN A 163 24.29 7.30 -10.82
CA ASN A 163 25.01 8.00 -11.88
C ASN A 163 24.09 8.33 -13.06
N GLY A 164 23.21 7.40 -13.41
CA GLY A 164 22.25 7.56 -14.48
C GLY A 164 21.43 6.30 -14.66
N TRP A 165 20.56 6.34 -15.66
CA TRP A 165 19.75 5.21 -16.04
C TRP A 165 19.50 5.22 -17.54
N SER A 166 19.19 4.05 -18.09
CA SER A 166 18.75 3.90 -19.46
C SER A 166 17.69 2.82 -19.59
N TYR A 167 16.80 2.96 -20.56
CA TYR A 167 15.74 2.02 -20.85
C TYR A 167 15.82 1.59 -22.31
N SER A 168 15.99 0.30 -22.55
CA SER A 168 15.98 -0.28 -23.88
C SER A 168 15.43 -1.70 -23.84
N ASP A 169 14.64 -2.06 -24.86
CA ASP A 169 14.12 -3.42 -25.06
C ASP A 169 13.44 -4.07 -23.83
N GLY A 170 12.73 -3.27 -23.02
CA GLY A 170 12.03 -3.76 -21.83
C GLY A 170 12.92 -3.98 -20.61
N VAL A 171 14.16 -3.51 -20.65
CA VAL A 171 15.11 -3.54 -19.53
C VAL A 171 15.50 -2.11 -19.19
N MET A 172 15.44 -1.78 -17.90
CA MET A 172 15.98 -0.54 -17.36
C MET A 172 17.27 -0.85 -16.63
N ASP A 173 18.37 -0.28 -17.11
CA ASP A 173 19.68 -0.35 -16.45
C ASP A 173 19.89 0.92 -15.62
N VAL A 174 20.26 0.74 -14.36
CA VAL A 174 20.49 1.82 -13.39
C VAL A 174 21.93 1.75 -12.93
N ASP A 175 22.71 2.76 -13.24
CA ASP A 175 24.10 2.88 -12.84
C ASP A 175 24.19 3.50 -11.44
N ILE A 176 24.75 2.78 -10.49
CA ILE A 176 24.84 3.12 -9.08
C ILE A 176 26.29 3.14 -8.60
N GLU A 177 26.57 4.03 -7.66
CA GLU A 177 27.82 4.09 -6.91
C GLU A 177 27.50 3.91 -5.44
N ILE A 178 28.20 3.01 -4.77
CA ILE A 178 27.97 2.68 -3.36
C ILE A 178 29.29 2.87 -2.63
N GLY A 179 29.31 3.84 -1.71
CA GLY A 179 30.50 4.21 -0.96
C GLY A 179 30.65 3.50 0.38
N MET A 180 29.91 2.42 0.58
CA MET A 180 29.89 1.63 1.82
C MET A 180 30.25 0.18 1.51
N ASP A 181 31.06 -0.42 2.36
CA ASP A 181 31.40 -1.84 2.30
C ASP A 181 30.37 -2.67 3.08
N ASP A 182 30.16 -3.92 2.67
CA ASP A 182 29.29 -4.90 3.36
C ASP A 182 27.86 -4.37 3.57
N VAL A 183 27.24 -3.90 2.49
CA VAL A 183 25.85 -3.40 2.48
C VAL A 183 25.00 -4.20 1.51
N GLN A 184 23.73 -4.36 1.86
CA GLN A 184 22.72 -4.84 0.92
C GLN A 184 22.13 -3.66 0.16
N VAL A 185 22.05 -3.78 -1.16
CA VAL A 185 21.53 -2.73 -2.03
C VAL A 185 20.34 -3.26 -2.82
N ASP A 186 19.21 -2.57 -2.70
CA ASP A 186 18.01 -2.87 -3.46
C ASP A 186 17.68 -1.68 -4.38
N VAL A 187 17.25 -1.95 -5.61
CA VAL A 187 16.85 -0.94 -6.60
C VAL A 187 15.43 -1.24 -7.05
N TYR A 188 14.55 -0.25 -6.97
CA TYR A 188 13.15 -0.37 -7.35
C TYR A 188 12.77 0.69 -8.37
N LEU A 189 11.91 0.32 -9.32
CA LEU A 189 11.17 1.26 -10.15
C LEU A 189 9.75 1.36 -9.62
N LEU A 190 9.35 2.58 -9.29
CA LEU A 190 8.01 2.93 -8.86
C LEU A 190 7.31 3.70 -9.98
N MET A 191 6.04 3.38 -10.20
CA MET A 191 5.21 4.11 -11.16
C MET A 191 3.98 4.67 -10.46
N ASN A 192 3.62 5.87 -10.88
CA ASN A 192 2.29 6.41 -10.65
C ASN A 192 1.38 5.98 -11.79
N GLY A 193 0.09 5.83 -11.52
CA GLY A 193 -0.85 5.50 -12.59
C GLY A 193 -1.15 4.01 -12.77
N VAL A 194 -0.68 3.14 -11.86
CA VAL A 194 -0.80 1.69 -12.05
C VAL A 194 -2.26 1.25 -11.93
N ASN A 195 -2.76 0.49 -12.92
CA ASN A 195 -4.12 -0.01 -12.91
C ASN A 195 -4.28 -1.17 -11.92
N GLY A 196 -4.88 -0.89 -10.77
CA GLY A 196 -5.23 -1.87 -9.73
C GLY A 196 -6.56 -2.59 -9.95
N GLY A 197 -7.15 -2.49 -11.14
CA GLY A 197 -8.44 -3.10 -11.46
C GLY A 197 -9.60 -2.41 -10.73
N GLU A 198 -10.28 -3.14 -9.85
CA GLU A 198 -11.41 -2.59 -9.06
C GLU A 198 -10.99 -1.49 -8.08
N LEU A 199 -9.70 -1.41 -7.77
CA LEU A 199 -9.11 -0.40 -6.90
C LEU A 199 -8.83 0.92 -7.62
N GLY A 200 -8.98 0.95 -8.95
CA GLY A 200 -8.68 2.11 -9.76
C GLY A 200 -7.17 2.30 -9.97
N ILE A 201 -6.73 3.56 -9.93
CA ILE A 201 -5.35 3.94 -10.23
C ILE A 201 -4.54 4.05 -8.94
N LEU A 202 -3.44 3.33 -8.86
CA LEU A 202 -2.58 3.25 -7.69
C LEU A 202 -1.33 4.13 -7.86
N PRO A 203 -0.94 4.91 -6.83
CA PRO A 203 0.31 5.67 -6.81
C PRO A 203 1.49 4.82 -6.32
N ASP A 204 2.72 5.27 -6.62
CA ASP A 204 4.01 4.77 -6.10
C ASP A 204 4.11 3.24 -5.94
N THR A 205 3.57 2.53 -6.91
CA THR A 205 3.55 1.07 -6.90
C THR A 205 4.87 0.57 -7.44
N VAL A 206 5.48 -0.40 -6.74
CA VAL A 206 6.71 -1.05 -7.21
C VAL A 206 6.39 -1.99 -8.35
N VAL A 207 6.97 -1.74 -9.53
CA VAL A 207 6.60 -2.42 -10.80
C VAL A 207 7.76 -3.20 -11.41
N ALA A 208 8.97 -2.93 -10.94
CA ALA A 208 10.16 -3.71 -11.22
C ALA A 208 11.18 -3.43 -10.12
N GLY A 209 12.15 -4.32 -9.96
CA GLY A 209 13.25 -4.10 -9.04
C GLY A 209 14.22 -5.27 -9.02
N VAL A 210 15.33 -5.05 -8.32
CA VAL A 210 16.34 -6.05 -8.00
C VAL A 210 16.71 -5.85 -6.54
N THR A 211 16.66 -6.91 -5.75
CA THR A 211 17.12 -6.92 -4.36
C THR A 211 18.50 -7.55 -4.30
N ASP A 212 19.32 -7.13 -3.33
CA ASP A 212 20.67 -7.68 -3.11
C ASP A 212 21.55 -7.63 -4.37
N VAL A 213 21.70 -6.42 -4.93
CA VAL A 213 22.51 -6.16 -6.13
C VAL A 213 23.95 -6.57 -5.89
N ASP A 214 24.49 -7.43 -6.76
CA ASP A 214 25.87 -7.89 -6.71
C ASP A 214 26.84 -6.79 -7.18
N LEU A 215 27.29 -5.97 -6.22
CA LEU A 215 28.25 -4.89 -6.44
C LEU A 215 29.64 -5.39 -6.89
N SER A 216 29.93 -6.69 -6.82
CA SER A 216 31.20 -7.27 -7.28
C SER A 216 31.24 -7.50 -8.79
N GLN A 217 30.09 -7.64 -9.44
CA GLN A 217 29.97 -7.88 -10.87
C GLN A 217 29.72 -6.61 -11.69
N GLY A 218 29.47 -5.48 -11.03
CA GLY A 218 29.30 -4.19 -11.66
C GLY A 218 28.47 -3.25 -10.80
N SER A 219 28.52 -1.98 -11.19
CA SER A 219 27.76 -0.88 -10.59
C SER A 219 26.41 -0.68 -11.27
N THR A 220 25.85 -1.69 -11.93
CA THR A 220 24.63 -1.54 -12.72
C THR A 220 23.59 -2.56 -12.27
N ALA A 221 22.41 -2.07 -11.90
CA ALA A 221 21.24 -2.89 -11.62
C ALA A 221 20.32 -2.93 -12.84
N SER A 222 20.00 -4.14 -13.33
CA SER A 222 19.12 -4.34 -14.49
C SER A 222 17.72 -4.77 -14.06
N LEU A 223 16.73 -3.90 -14.26
CA LEU A 223 15.34 -4.12 -13.92
C LEU A 223 14.59 -4.61 -15.15
N ASN A 224 14.10 -5.85 -15.10
CA ASN A 224 13.31 -6.40 -16.19
C ASN A 224 11.83 -5.97 -16.06
N LEU A 225 11.32 -5.30 -17.10
CA LEU A 225 9.94 -4.83 -17.20
C LEU A 225 9.06 -5.75 -18.05
N SER A 226 9.59 -6.86 -18.57
CA SER A 226 8.85 -7.81 -19.39
C SER A 226 7.71 -8.43 -18.57
N GLY A 227 6.50 -7.92 -18.75
CA GLY A 227 5.30 -8.37 -18.03
C GLY A 227 4.61 -7.27 -17.21
N ALA A 228 5.25 -6.13 -16.97
CA ALA A 228 4.59 -4.97 -16.38
C ALA A 228 3.58 -4.40 -17.40
N SER A 229 2.31 -4.23 -17.01
CA SER A 229 1.27 -3.65 -17.86
C SER A 229 1.39 -2.12 -18.02
N ILE A 230 2.59 -1.58 -17.83
CA ILE A 230 2.85 -0.15 -17.65
C ILE A 230 3.77 0.30 -18.76
N SER A 231 3.38 1.39 -19.42
CA SER A 231 4.22 2.08 -20.39
C SER A 231 5.15 3.01 -19.63
N VAL A 232 6.37 2.57 -19.33
CA VAL A 232 7.43 3.39 -18.69
C VAL A 232 7.69 4.69 -19.48
N THR A 233 7.35 4.72 -20.76
CA THR A 233 7.53 5.88 -21.62
C THR A 233 6.38 6.89 -21.53
N ASP A 234 5.19 6.54 -21.06
CA ASP A 234 4.06 7.48 -21.09
C ASP A 234 3.80 8.17 -19.75
N ASP A 235 4.21 7.54 -18.64
CA ASP A 235 3.95 8.02 -17.28
C ASP A 235 5.24 8.37 -16.53
N PRO A 236 5.22 9.39 -15.64
CA PRO A 236 6.36 9.69 -14.78
C PRO A 236 6.59 8.55 -13.77
N GLY A 237 7.85 8.20 -13.55
CA GLY A 237 8.28 7.15 -12.63
C GLY A 237 9.29 7.66 -11.62
N ARG A 238 9.72 6.79 -10.71
CA ARG A 238 10.81 7.07 -9.77
C ARG A 238 11.68 5.83 -9.61
N ILE A 239 12.99 6.00 -9.70
CA ILE A 239 13.95 4.98 -9.28
C ILE A 239 14.22 5.22 -7.80
N VAL A 240 14.13 4.17 -7.00
CA VAL A 240 14.47 4.22 -5.57
C VAL A 240 15.57 3.22 -5.28
N LEU A 241 16.71 3.73 -4.84
CA LEU A 241 17.83 2.97 -4.31
C LEU A 241 17.68 2.90 -2.80
N VAL A 242 17.64 1.71 -2.22
CA VAL A 242 17.59 1.49 -0.78
C VAL A 242 18.85 0.74 -0.37
N VAL A 243 19.63 1.33 0.54
CA VAL A 243 20.83 0.71 1.10
C VAL A 243 20.55 0.29 2.53
N ARG A 244 20.84 -0.97 2.85
CA ARG A 244 20.57 -1.57 4.15
C ARG A 244 21.80 -2.25 4.71
N ASN A 245 21.81 -2.40 6.02
CA ASN A 245 22.74 -3.32 6.67
C ASN A 245 22.33 -4.77 6.32
N PRO A 246 23.25 -5.64 5.85
CA PRO A 246 22.91 -6.94 5.30
C PRO A 246 22.30 -7.90 6.30
N GLY A 247 21.50 -8.83 5.77
CA GLY A 247 20.88 -9.91 6.53
C GLY A 247 19.37 -9.75 6.73
N PRO A 248 18.72 -10.78 7.31
CA PRO A 248 17.27 -10.77 7.51
C PRO A 248 16.88 -9.68 8.52
N ALA A 249 15.87 -8.89 8.21
CA ALA A 249 15.50 -7.74 9.04
C ALA A 249 14.99 -8.18 10.42
N ILE A 250 15.39 -7.43 11.45
CA ILE A 250 14.89 -7.61 12.82
C ILE A 250 13.89 -6.48 13.10
N LEU A 251 12.60 -6.81 12.99
CA LEU A 251 11.52 -5.84 13.12
C LEU A 251 10.97 -5.75 14.54
N THR A 252 10.77 -4.52 15.02
CA THR A 252 10.16 -4.16 16.30
C THR A 252 8.73 -3.65 16.08
N PRO A 253 7.72 -4.12 16.83
CA PRO A 253 6.37 -3.58 16.74
C PRO A 253 6.32 -2.07 17.02
N ALA A 254 5.65 -1.32 16.16
CA ALA A 254 5.44 0.13 16.30
C ALA A 254 4.11 0.51 16.99
N SER A 255 3.32 -0.48 17.39
CA SER A 255 2.03 -0.32 18.06
C SER A 255 1.92 -1.30 19.22
N ASP A 256 1.21 -0.88 20.27
CA ASP A 256 0.84 -1.72 21.43
C ASP A 256 -0.52 -2.43 21.23
N ILE A 257 -1.25 -2.09 20.16
CA ILE A 257 -2.49 -2.74 19.77
C ILE A 257 -2.19 -4.16 19.31
N PHE A 258 -2.97 -5.14 19.77
CA PHE A 258 -2.86 -6.50 19.26
C PHE A 258 -3.26 -6.56 17.79
N VAL A 259 -2.49 -7.30 17.00
CA VAL A 259 -2.86 -7.62 15.62
C VAL A 259 -4.20 -8.35 15.62
N SER A 260 -5.23 -7.76 15.01
CA SER A 260 -6.56 -8.37 14.89
C SER A 260 -6.56 -9.52 13.87
N SER A 261 -7.68 -10.23 13.78
CA SER A 261 -7.91 -11.28 12.77
C SER A 261 -7.88 -10.80 11.31
N ASP A 262 -7.72 -9.49 11.09
CA ASP A 262 -7.73 -8.87 9.76
C ASP A 262 -6.35 -8.92 9.08
N TYR A 263 -5.38 -9.61 9.67
CA TYR A 263 -4.09 -9.91 9.05
C TYR A 263 -4.19 -11.13 8.12
N GLN A 264 -4.19 -10.88 6.81
CA GLN A 264 -4.43 -11.90 5.79
C GLN A 264 -3.13 -12.31 5.11
N SER A 265 -2.87 -13.61 4.97
CA SER A 265 -1.70 -14.12 4.24
C SER A 265 -2.03 -14.69 2.87
N ILE A 266 -3.31 -14.97 2.62
CA ILE A 266 -3.84 -15.54 1.38
C ILE A 266 -5.18 -14.89 1.03
N PRO A 267 -5.56 -14.85 -0.26
CA PRO A 267 -6.86 -14.36 -0.68
C PRO A 267 -8.01 -15.05 0.06
N PRO A 268 -9.07 -14.32 0.43
CA PRO A 268 -10.26 -14.95 0.97
C PRO A 268 -10.82 -15.93 -0.06
N ASN A 269 -11.12 -17.15 0.39
CA ASN A 269 -11.64 -18.19 -0.47
C ASN A 269 -12.97 -17.70 -1.09
N PRO A 270 -13.16 -17.77 -2.42
CA PRO A 270 -14.40 -17.31 -3.06
C PRO A 270 -15.62 -18.16 -2.67
N SER A 271 -15.46 -19.19 -1.85
CA SER A 271 -16.52 -20.02 -1.28
C SER A 271 -17.33 -19.33 -0.16
N GLY A 272 -17.58 -18.03 -0.31
CA GLY A 272 -18.69 -17.34 0.33
C GLY A 272 -19.77 -17.16 -0.72
N GLY A 273 -20.56 -18.21 -0.98
CA GLY A 273 -21.64 -18.16 -1.96
C GLY A 273 -22.47 -16.90 -1.76
N SER A 274 -22.68 -16.15 -2.85
CA SER A 274 -23.60 -15.01 -2.89
C SER A 274 -24.81 -15.29 -1.99
N PHE A 275 -25.18 -14.38 -1.09
CA PHE A 275 -26.33 -14.57 -0.19
C PHE A 275 -27.58 -15.06 -0.94
N ALA A 276 -27.70 -14.75 -2.24
CA ALA A 276 -28.73 -15.25 -3.15
C ALA A 276 -28.73 -16.77 -3.38
N ILE A 277 -27.57 -17.44 -3.36
CA ILE A 277 -27.43 -18.90 -3.49
C ILE A 277 -27.71 -19.59 -2.15
N SER A 278 -27.26 -18.99 -1.05
CA SER A 278 -27.41 -19.54 0.31
C SER A 278 -28.83 -19.38 0.87
N ASN A 279 -29.59 -18.38 0.40
CA ASN A 279 -30.98 -18.16 0.78
C ASN A 279 -31.81 -17.73 -0.46
N PRO A 280 -32.17 -18.66 -1.35
CA PRO A 280 -32.96 -18.34 -2.55
C PRO A 280 -34.30 -17.68 -2.18
N PHE A 281 -34.83 -17.97 -0.99
CA PHE A 281 -36.03 -17.36 -0.47
C PHE A 281 -35.90 -15.83 -0.28
N LEU A 282 -34.81 -15.34 0.33
CA LEU A 282 -34.61 -13.90 0.57
C LEU A 282 -34.43 -13.12 -0.73
N PHE A 283 -33.78 -13.71 -1.74
CA PHE A 283 -33.68 -13.13 -3.07
C PHE A 283 -35.07 -12.93 -3.71
N TRP A 284 -35.94 -13.94 -3.62
CA TRP A 284 -37.33 -13.82 -4.10
C TRP A 284 -38.14 -12.78 -3.31
N PHE A 285 -37.92 -12.63 -2.00
CA PHE A 285 -38.57 -11.58 -1.21
C PHE A 285 -38.09 -10.18 -1.59
N ALA A 286 -36.80 -9.98 -1.84
CA ALA A 286 -36.28 -8.70 -2.30
C ALA A 286 -36.80 -8.33 -3.70
N LEU A 287 -36.83 -9.31 -4.62
CA LEU A 287 -37.30 -9.10 -5.99
C LEU A 287 -38.81 -8.86 -6.05
N LEU A 288 -39.61 -9.69 -5.37
CA LEU A 288 -41.07 -9.53 -5.32
C LEU A 288 -41.47 -8.31 -4.47
N GLY A 289 -40.74 -8.02 -3.39
CA GLY A 289 -40.94 -6.83 -2.57
C GLY A 289 -40.65 -5.54 -3.33
N GLY A 290 -39.58 -5.51 -4.12
CA GLY A 290 -39.24 -4.38 -4.99
C GLY A 290 -40.28 -4.16 -6.10
N ILE A 291 -40.78 -5.24 -6.72
CA ILE A 291 -41.88 -5.16 -7.70
C ILE A 291 -43.18 -4.69 -7.04
N ALA A 292 -43.48 -5.16 -5.83
CA ALA A 292 -44.68 -4.76 -5.09
C ALA A 292 -44.65 -3.28 -4.66
N PHE A 293 -43.48 -2.75 -4.30
CA PHE A 293 -43.30 -1.33 -3.97
C PHE A 293 -43.40 -0.40 -5.19
N MET A 294 -43.21 -0.92 -6.41
CA MET A 294 -43.38 -0.16 -7.66
C MET A 294 -44.82 -0.15 -8.19
N LEU A 295 -45.70 -1.04 -7.70
CA LEU A 295 -47.10 -1.10 -8.13
C LEU A 295 -47.90 0.20 -7.87
N PRO A 296 -47.72 0.94 -6.75
CA PRO A 296 -48.42 2.22 -6.54
C PRO A 296 -47.99 3.31 -7.53
N ALA A 297 -46.74 3.30 -8.01
CA ALA A 297 -46.23 4.32 -8.95
C ALA A 297 -46.81 4.16 -10.37
N LEU A 298 -47.17 2.94 -10.76
CA LEU A 298 -47.78 2.65 -12.06
C LEU A 298 -49.30 2.92 -12.09
N GLN A 299 -49.97 3.03 -10.94
CA GLN A 299 -51.41 3.32 -10.91
C GLN A 299 -51.74 4.77 -11.30
N HIS A 300 -50.78 5.69 -11.22
CA HIS A 300 -50.98 7.11 -11.54
C HIS A 300 -50.55 7.51 -12.96
N THR A 301 -49.93 6.63 -13.74
CA THR A 301 -49.38 6.94 -15.08
C THR A 301 -50.16 6.34 -16.25
N VAL A 302 -51.17 5.49 -16.00
CA VAL A 302 -51.86 4.72 -17.07
C VAL A 302 -53.16 5.34 -17.62
N PRO A 303 -53.90 6.29 -17.00
CA PRO A 303 -55.16 6.74 -17.60
C PRO A 303 -54.99 7.75 -18.76
N THR A 304 -53.78 8.17 -19.14
CA THR A 304 -53.56 9.19 -20.19
C THR A 304 -53.29 8.64 -21.59
N LEU A 305 -53.07 7.32 -21.75
CA LEU A 305 -52.74 6.72 -23.05
C LEU A 305 -53.95 6.14 -23.83
N PHE A 306 -55.16 6.15 -23.26
CA PHE A 306 -56.38 5.68 -23.93
C PHE A 306 -57.52 6.71 -23.89
N SER A 307 -57.23 7.95 -24.27
CA SER A 307 -58.27 8.92 -24.65
C SER A 307 -58.67 8.70 -26.12
N LYS A 308 -59.88 8.16 -26.30
CA LYS A 308 -60.50 7.88 -27.60
C LYS A 308 -60.83 9.19 -28.33
N ARG A 309 -60.03 9.58 -29.32
CA ARG A 309 -60.29 10.70 -30.24
C ARG A 309 -61.65 10.50 -30.93
N ARG A 310 -62.65 11.33 -30.61
CA ARG A 310 -63.83 11.56 -31.47
C ARG A 310 -63.50 12.71 -32.41
N THR A 311 -63.24 12.42 -33.68
CA THR A 311 -63.19 13.41 -34.76
C THR A 311 -64.61 13.79 -35.16
N LYS A 312 -64.93 15.08 -35.10
CA LYS A 312 -66.12 15.69 -35.68
C LYS A 312 -65.62 16.50 -36.88
N ILE A 313 -65.87 16.01 -38.09
CA ILE A 313 -65.65 16.74 -39.33
C ILE A 313 -66.95 17.50 -39.58
N GLY A 314 -66.88 18.83 -39.52
CA GLY A 314 -67.93 19.74 -39.96
C GLY A 314 -67.53 20.31 -41.31
N GLU A 315 -68.50 20.33 -42.20
CA GLU A 315 -68.56 21.11 -43.44
C GLU A 315 -68.22 22.59 -43.17
N ASP A 316 -67.55 23.23 -44.12
CA ASP A 316 -68.15 24.33 -44.88
C ASP A 316 -67.22 24.71 -46.06
N GLU A 317 -67.87 24.85 -47.23
CA GLU A 317 -67.43 25.61 -48.41
C GLU A 317 -67.34 27.11 -48.11
#